data_AF-A0A2A8B157-F1
#
_entry.id   AF-A0A2A8B157-F1
#
_cell.length_a   1.000
_cell.length_b   1.000
_cell.length_c   1.000
_cell.angle_alpha   90.00
_cell.angle_beta   90.00
_cell.angle_gamma   90.00
#
_symmetry.space_group_name_H-M   'P 1'
#
loop_
_entity.id
_entity.type
_entity.pdbx_description
1 polymer ?
#
loop_
_entity_poly.entity_id
_entity_poly.type
_entity_poly.pdbx_seq_one_letter_code
_entity_poly.pdbx_strand_id
1 'polypeptide(L)'
;MQGSIIDTACAIAVDSRDQTIAMGVVPLADIIRDGQGHTQPFSIKLINCVVKRPNAGTSDWKQFQVTFDGDAEGPLFGVRGEASGVALQIIDTFG
;
A
#
# COMPACT_ATOMS: atom_id res chain seq x y z
N MET A 1 -27.67 9.93 31.80
CA MET A 1 -27.25 9.15 30.60
C MET A 1 -25.91 9.74 30.16
N GLN A 2 -24.80 9.03 30.39
CA GLN A 2 -23.45 9.44 29.94
C GLN A 2 -23.05 8.59 28.74
N GLY A 3 -22.53 9.24 27.70
CA GLY A 3 -21.81 8.60 26.59
C GLY A 3 -20.43 9.25 26.45
N SER A 4 -19.49 8.54 25.83
CA SER A 4 -18.16 9.05 25.49
C SER A 4 -17.93 9.01 23.97
N ILE A 5 -17.08 9.91 23.48
CA ILE A 5 -16.59 9.93 22.10
C ILE A 5 -15.13 9.47 22.16
N ILE A 6 -14.77 8.53 21.29
CA ILE A 6 -13.41 7.98 21.20
C ILE A 6 -12.92 8.09 19.76
N ASP A 7 -11.60 8.21 19.59
CA ASP A 7 -10.96 8.05 18.28
C ASP A 7 -10.80 6.55 17.99
N THR A 8 -11.45 6.09 16.93
CA THR A 8 -11.40 4.69 16.48
C THR A 8 -10.30 4.47 15.45
N ALA A 9 -9.81 3.23 15.35
CA ALA A 9 -8.91 2.83 14.27
C ALA A 9 -9.56 3.04 12.88
N CYS A 10 -8.74 3.35 11.88
CA CYS A 10 -9.19 3.46 10.49
C CYS A 10 -9.50 2.09 9.91
N ALA A 11 -10.56 2.00 9.11
CA ALA A 11 -10.73 0.90 8.18
C ALA A 11 -10.01 1.22 6.86
N ILE A 12 -9.50 0.19 6.17
CA ILE A 12 -9.00 0.33 4.80
C ILE A 12 -10.19 0.18 3.85
N ALA A 13 -10.37 1.11 2.94
CA ALA A 13 -11.43 1.06 1.95
C ALA A 13 -11.26 -0.17 1.06
N VAL A 14 -12.35 -0.91 0.88
CA VAL A 14 -12.40 -2.09 0.03
C VAL A 14 -12.86 -1.64 -1.36
N ASP A 15 -11.94 -1.11 -2.16
CA ASP A 15 -12.26 -0.72 -3.55
C ASP A 15 -12.49 -1.94 -4.45
N SER A 16 -11.94 -3.10 -4.07
CA SER A 16 -12.20 -4.42 -4.65
C SER A 16 -12.51 -5.40 -3.53
N ARG A 17 -13.51 -6.26 -3.74
CA ARG A 17 -13.94 -7.30 -2.78
C ARG A 17 -12.75 -8.11 -2.22
N ASP A 18 -11.77 -8.39 -3.08
CA ASP A 18 -10.63 -9.26 -2.77
C ASP A 18 -9.35 -8.47 -2.47
N GLN A 19 -9.39 -7.13 -2.39
CA GLN A 19 -8.24 -6.25 -2.16
C GLN A 19 -7.00 -6.62 -2.99
N THR A 20 -7.22 -6.93 -4.27
CA THR A 20 -6.19 -7.41 -5.18
C THR A 20 -5.77 -6.32 -6.15
N ILE A 21 -4.46 -6.18 -6.37
CA ILE A 21 -3.88 -5.35 -7.41
C ILE A 21 -3.53 -6.24 -8.60
N ALA A 22 -4.17 -6.02 -9.75
CA ALA A 22 -3.86 -6.75 -10.97
C ALA A 22 -2.58 -6.18 -11.62
N MET A 23 -1.48 -6.93 -11.55
CA MET A 23 -0.19 -6.53 -12.14
C MET A 23 -0.12 -6.70 -13.66
N GLY A 24 -1.12 -7.36 -14.26
CA GLY A 24 -1.14 -7.67 -15.68
C GLY A 24 -0.08 -8.68 -16.09
N VAL A 25 0.16 -8.77 -17.41
CA VAL A 25 1.19 -9.63 -18.00
C VAL A 25 2.36 -8.75 -18.41
N VAL A 26 3.55 -9.05 -17.91
CA VAL A 26 4.79 -8.34 -18.27
C VAL A 26 5.73 -9.31 -18.99
N PRO A 27 6.14 -9.03 -20.24
CA PRO A 27 7.15 -9.82 -20.93
C PRO A 27 8.48 -9.80 -20.18
N LEU A 28 9.08 -10.96 -19.94
CA LEU A 28 10.38 -11.06 -19.28
C LEU A 28 11.48 -10.27 -20.02
N ALA A 29 11.38 -10.18 -21.35
CA ALA A 29 12.31 -9.40 -22.17
C ALA A 29 12.31 -7.90 -21.81
N ASP A 30 11.17 -7.34 -21.41
CA ASP A 30 11.08 -5.94 -20.98
C ASP A 30 11.78 -5.76 -19.62
N ILE A 31 11.59 -6.70 -18.68
CA ILE A 31 12.27 -6.68 -17.39
C ILE A 31 13.79 -6.81 -17.55
N ILE A 32 14.26 -7.70 -18.44
CA ILE A 32 15.69 -7.86 -18.71
C ILE A 32 16.30 -6.58 -19.31
N ARG A 33 15.57 -5.93 -20.22
CA ARG A 33 16.03 -4.72 -20.92
C ARG A 33 16.03 -3.50 -20.00
N ASP A 34 14.95 -3.31 -19.26
CA ASP A 34 14.68 -2.07 -18.53
C ASP A 34 15.03 -2.19 -17.03
N GLY A 35 15.37 -3.41 -16.57
CA GLY A 35 15.68 -3.73 -15.17
C GLY A 35 14.45 -3.87 -14.27
N GLN A 36 13.26 -3.53 -14.77
CA GLN A 36 12.01 -3.54 -14.02
C GLN A 36 10.80 -3.74 -14.94
N GLY A 37 9.68 -4.18 -14.36
CA GLY A 37 8.41 -4.30 -15.08
C GLY A 37 7.61 -3.00 -15.14
N HIS A 38 6.34 -3.11 -15.55
CA HIS A 38 5.41 -1.99 -15.54
C HIS A 38 5.00 -1.62 -14.11
N THR A 39 4.89 -0.32 -13.82
CA THR A 39 4.41 0.18 -12.54
C THR A 39 2.89 0.17 -12.49
N GLN A 40 2.31 -0.46 -11.47
CA GLN A 40 0.88 -0.44 -11.21
C GLN A 40 0.57 0.51 -10.04
N PRO A 41 -0.03 1.69 -10.27
CA PRO A 41 -0.39 2.59 -9.19
C PRO A 41 -1.55 2.02 -8.37
N PHE A 42 -1.48 2.18 -7.06
CA PHE A 42 -2.54 1.85 -6.11
C PHE A 42 -2.53 2.82 -4.93
N SER A 43 -3.62 2.86 -4.16
CA SER A 43 -3.73 3.71 -2.98
C SER A 43 -4.35 2.97 -1.80
N ILE A 44 -3.81 3.16 -0.61
CA ILE A 44 -4.41 2.70 0.64
C ILE A 44 -5.29 3.82 1.19
N LYS A 45 -6.60 3.72 0.98
CA LYS A 45 -7.55 4.73 1.45
C LYS A 45 -8.07 4.38 2.84
N LEU A 46 -7.74 5.21 3.83
CA LEU A 46 -8.24 5.06 5.19
C LEU A 46 -9.61 5.75 5.34
N ILE A 47 -10.61 5.04 5.88
CA ILE A 47 -11.99 5.50 6.06
C ILE A 47 -12.48 5.27 7.50
N ASN A 48 -13.57 5.94 7.86
CA ASN A 48 -14.23 5.83 9.17
C ASN A 48 -13.33 6.19 10.38
N CYS A 49 -12.42 7.14 10.19
CA CYS A 49 -11.55 7.67 11.23
C CYS A 49 -11.22 9.15 11.00
N VAL A 50 -10.72 9.81 12.04
CA VAL A 50 -10.29 11.21 11.99
C VAL A 50 -8.80 11.25 11.68
N VAL A 51 -8.45 11.49 10.42
CA VAL A 51 -7.03 11.57 9.98
C VAL A 51 -6.45 12.98 10.16
N LYS A 52 -7.30 14.01 10.22
CA LYS A 52 -6.91 15.42 10.37
C LYS A 52 -7.62 16.03 11.57
N ARG A 53 -6.91 16.86 12.34
CA ARG A 53 -7.54 17.61 13.43
C ARG A 53 -8.53 18.63 12.85
N PRO A 54 -9.70 18.82 13.47
CA PRO A 54 -10.67 19.83 13.02
C PRO A 54 -10.21 21.29 13.22
N ASN A 55 -9.17 21.53 14.02
CA ASN A 55 -8.67 22.89 14.27
C ASN A 55 -7.57 23.29 13.28
N ALA A 56 -7.88 24.29 12.44
CA ALA A 56 -6.91 24.97 11.59
C ALA A 56 -5.77 25.57 12.44
N GLY A 57 -4.53 25.13 12.20
CA GLY A 57 -3.33 25.65 12.87
C GLY A 57 -2.64 24.70 13.86
N THR A 58 -3.16 23.49 14.07
CA THR A 58 -2.43 22.43 14.80
C THR A 58 -1.89 21.39 13.83
N SER A 59 -0.68 20.86 14.07
CA SER A 59 -0.11 19.77 13.27
C SER A 59 -1.10 18.62 13.14
N ASP A 60 -1.22 18.06 11.92
CA ASP A 60 -1.97 16.83 11.68
C ASP A 60 -1.54 15.76 12.68
N TRP A 61 -2.48 14.90 13.10
CA TRP A 61 -2.17 13.67 13.82
C TRP A 61 -1.42 12.72 12.88
N LYS A 62 -0.14 13.01 12.61
CA LYS A 62 0.75 12.05 11.97
C LYS A 62 1.09 10.97 12.98
N GLN A 63 0.22 9.99 13.14
CA GLN A 63 0.52 8.77 13.90
C GLN A 63 0.09 7.51 13.12
N PHE A 64 0.18 7.56 11.80
CA PHE A 64 0.07 6.36 10.98
C PHE A 64 1.44 6.03 10.41
N GLN A 65 1.93 4.84 10.76
CA GLN A 65 3.05 4.20 10.11
C GLN A 65 2.48 3.04 9.29
N VAL A 66 2.80 3.02 8.00
CA VAL A 66 2.45 1.91 7.12
C VAL A 66 3.68 1.02 7.01
N THR A 67 3.45 -0.29 7.11
CA THR A 67 4.50 -1.30 6.92
C THR A 67 3.93 -2.36 5.98
N PHE A 68 4.67 -2.64 4.90
CA PHE A 68 4.38 -3.77 4.03
C PHE A 68 5.10 -4.99 4.59
N ASP A 69 4.34 -6.02 4.94
CA ASP A 69 4.85 -7.28 5.47
C ASP A 69 4.60 -8.40 4.46
N GLY A 70 5.58 -9.28 4.29
CA GLY A 70 5.54 -10.31 3.26
C GLY A 70 6.83 -11.13 3.15
N ASP A 71 6.91 -11.94 2.10
CA ASP A 71 8.08 -12.78 1.82
C ASP A 71 9.24 -11.89 1.33
N ALA A 72 10.15 -11.53 2.23
CA ALA A 72 11.18 -10.53 1.93
C ALA A 72 12.41 -11.13 1.25
N GLU A 73 12.81 -10.54 0.13
CA GLU A 73 14.04 -10.82 -0.60
C GLU A 73 14.91 -9.54 -0.66
N GLY A 74 15.58 -9.24 0.46
CA GLY A 74 16.33 -7.98 0.59
C GLY A 74 15.37 -6.77 0.58
N PRO A 75 15.52 -5.80 -0.35
CA PRO A 75 14.60 -4.67 -0.50
C PRO A 75 13.35 -5.00 -1.33
N LEU A 76 13.21 -6.23 -1.80
CA LEU A 76 12.11 -6.69 -2.66
C LEU A 76 11.22 -7.70 -1.93
N PHE A 77 10.07 -8.01 -2.51
CA PHE A 77 9.16 -9.05 -2.05
C PHE A 77 9.16 -10.22 -3.04
N GLY A 78 9.38 -11.43 -2.55
CA GLY A 78 9.25 -12.65 -3.33
C GLY A 78 7.83 -12.82 -3.88
N VAL A 79 7.73 -13.39 -5.08
CA VAL A 79 6.46 -13.70 -5.74
C VAL A 79 6.19 -15.20 -5.75
N ARG A 80 4.93 -15.59 -5.67
CA ARG A 80 4.51 -17.00 -5.71
C ARG A 80 3.82 -17.31 -7.03
N GLY A 81 4.09 -18.50 -7.57
CA GLY A 81 3.50 -18.98 -8.82
C GLY A 81 4.55 -19.64 -9.71
N GLU A 82 4.27 -19.70 -11.02
CA GLU A 82 5.18 -20.28 -12.01
C GLU A 82 6.29 -19.31 -12.45
N ALA A 83 6.16 -18.02 -12.17
CA ALA A 83 7.18 -17.03 -12.48
C ALA A 83 8.42 -17.22 -11.59
N SER A 84 9.61 -17.04 -12.16
CA SER A 84 10.89 -17.18 -11.47
C SER A 84 11.90 -16.12 -11.90
N GLY A 85 12.81 -15.74 -11.00
CA GLY A 85 13.85 -14.75 -11.29
C GLY A 85 13.35 -13.30 -11.32
N VAL A 86 12.16 -13.05 -10.77
CA VAL A 86 11.55 -11.73 -10.63
C VAL A 86 11.05 -11.57 -9.19
N ALA A 87 11.01 -10.33 -8.71
CA ALA A 87 10.48 -9.97 -7.40
C ALA A 87 9.67 -8.67 -7.50
N LEU A 88 8.79 -8.44 -6.52
CA LEU A 88 7.93 -7.27 -6.45
C LEU A 88 8.62 -6.15 -5.66
N GLN A 89 8.57 -4.93 -6.21
CA GLN A 89 8.99 -3.72 -5.51
C GLN A 89 7.77 -2.84 -5.23
N ILE A 90 7.72 -2.26 -4.04
CA ILE A 90 6.74 -1.24 -3.67
C ILE A 90 7.51 0.04 -3.37
N ILE A 91 7.19 1.10 -4.09
CA ILE A 91 7.76 2.44 -3.93
C ILE A 91 6.66 3.42 -3.58
N ASP A 92 6.97 4.39 -2.72
CA ASP A 92 6.06 5.51 -2.47
C ASP A 92 6.24 6.62 -3.52
N THR A 93 5.53 7.74 -3.35
CA THR A 93 5.58 8.85 -4.31
C THR A 93 6.90 9.61 -4.35
N PHE A 94 7.81 9.36 -3.41
CA PHE A 94 9.14 9.96 -3.32
C PHE A 94 10.24 9.03 -3.87
N GLY A 95 9.92 7.78 -4.19
CA GLY A 95 10.85 6.76 -4.68
C GLY A 95 11.63 6.06 -3.57
#